data_AF-K0XEE7-F1
#
_entry.id   AF-K0XEE7-F1
#
_cell.length_a   1.000
_cell.length_b   1.000
_cell.length_c   1.000
_cell.angle_alpha   90.00
_cell.angle_beta   90.00
_cell.angle_gamma   90.00
#
_symmetry.space_group_name_H-M   'P 1'
#
loop_
_entity.id
_entity.type
_entity.pdbx_description
1 polymer ?
#
loop_
_entity_poly.entity_id
_entity_poly.type
_entity_poly.pdbx_seq_one_letter_code
_entity_poly.pdbx_strand_id
1 'polypeptide(L)'
;MSDRSIQKFKEYVQKLNPIDDIIFRKMAENKEFCEEILRTFLQDYQLKVLNNKSQYAITNIERRSVILDAYCELRDGRRVNIEVQNADNVNHQKRVRYYSSVLTTSLMKKGESFDNVPEVCMIYICNFDIFKENKSSYLIKRVIAGSNTEVDNGLKEIYISANINDGTILSELMGVFTKDDCYSDNFPVTSKMKYDFKYVKEGNKMTDAMKELYDIFKEESKDKWIKEGKKEGRKEGIKEGVINTLLMLVKDGIISVEDAAKRANLSVSTFQNPDAGVHWTVGRKYWQIIRDNWPAYDKKLTPTNTMGAVAEMFRLWEGTVRSDHPARSVAAWGKNALYLTKNHDLSDILGKASPVGRLYELDGKVLLIGVGYDKNTSLHLADTVANYGGKHNVTEHSAVMEEGKRVWKAYETLYVNGEDFNEIGEAFERERDVKKVKLGNCEIRLMRQRDLVDFAKKWIEENRR
;
A
#
# COMPACT_ATOMS: atom_id res chain seq x y z
N MET A 1 -14.85 -4.23 2.71
CA MET A 1 -14.05 -3.64 3.81
C MET A 1 -14.61 -4.17 5.11
N SER A 2 -13.81 -4.39 6.16
CA SER A 2 -14.41 -4.70 7.47
C SER A 2 -14.90 -3.41 8.11
N ASP A 3 -16.11 -3.43 8.68
CA ASP A 3 -16.70 -2.25 9.34
C ASP A 3 -15.80 -1.69 10.45
N ARG A 4 -15.01 -2.56 11.09
CA ARG A 4 -14.05 -2.22 12.15
C ARG A 4 -12.86 -1.38 11.65
N SER A 5 -12.36 -1.61 10.44
CA SER A 5 -11.23 -0.83 9.88
C SER A 5 -11.67 0.58 9.48
N ILE A 6 -12.91 0.72 8.98
CA ILE A 6 -13.50 2.03 8.70
C ILE A 6 -13.74 2.80 10.00
N GLN A 7 -14.23 2.13 11.04
CA GLN A 7 -14.42 2.74 12.36
C GLN A 7 -13.12 3.27 12.97
N LYS A 8 -12.04 2.47 12.95
CA LYS A 8 -10.71 2.92 13.43
C LYS A 8 -10.17 4.11 12.62
N PHE A 9 -10.41 4.13 11.32
CA PHE A 9 -10.03 5.27 10.48
C PHE A 9 -10.81 6.54 10.84
N LYS A 10 -12.13 6.43 11.04
CA LYS A 10 -12.95 7.56 11.49
C LYS A 10 -12.45 8.12 12.82
N GLU A 11 -12.15 7.26 13.79
CA GLU A 11 -11.57 7.66 15.08
C GLU A 11 -10.19 8.30 14.95
N TYR A 12 -9.40 7.90 13.96
CA TYR A 12 -8.10 8.50 13.66
C TYR A 12 -8.26 9.90 13.06
N VAL A 13 -9.08 10.05 12.01
CA VAL A 13 -9.31 11.33 11.34
C VAL A 13 -9.92 12.37 12.30
N GLN A 14 -10.82 11.94 13.21
CA GLN A 14 -11.41 12.82 14.21
C GLN A 14 -10.38 13.49 15.13
N LYS A 15 -9.21 12.87 15.33
CA LYS A 15 -8.13 13.39 16.17
C LYS A 15 -7.16 14.30 15.43
N LEU A 16 -7.26 14.36 14.10
CA LEU A 16 -6.40 15.21 13.30
C LEU A 16 -6.98 16.62 13.17
N ASN A 17 -6.09 17.59 13.05
CA ASN A 17 -6.35 19.01 12.88
C ASN A 17 -5.52 19.57 11.71
N PRO A 18 -5.80 20.81 11.23
CA PRO A 18 -5.05 21.38 10.11
C PRO A 18 -3.53 21.52 10.31
N ILE A 19 -3.02 21.48 11.55
CA ILE A 19 -1.58 21.42 11.84
C ILE A 19 -0.97 20.03 11.56
N ASP A 20 -1.77 18.98 11.46
CA ASP A 20 -1.30 17.65 11.09
C ASP A 20 -1.02 17.61 9.58
N ASP A 21 0.19 17.16 9.26
CA ASP A 21 0.76 17.15 7.91
C ASP A 21 -0.20 16.59 6.84
N ILE A 22 -0.87 15.48 7.15
CA ILE A 22 -1.84 14.83 6.26
C ILE A 22 -3.05 15.73 5.98
N ILE A 23 -3.60 16.39 7.00
CA ILE A 23 -4.77 17.26 6.86
C ILE A 23 -4.37 18.55 6.15
N PHE A 24 -3.25 19.15 6.52
CA PHE A 24 -2.75 20.37 5.88
C PHE A 24 -2.59 20.16 4.38
N ARG A 25 -1.91 19.08 3.96
CA ARG A 25 -1.71 18.74 2.56
C ARG A 25 -3.02 18.68 1.79
N LYS A 26 -4.05 18.05 2.37
CA LYS A 26 -5.34 17.93 1.71
C LYS A 26 -6.09 19.26 1.65
N MET A 27 -6.02 20.06 2.71
CA MET A 27 -6.63 21.39 2.73
C MET A 27 -5.94 22.34 1.73
N ALA A 28 -4.61 22.25 1.61
CA ALA A 28 -3.78 23.06 0.71
C ALA A 28 -4.02 22.79 -0.79
N GLU A 29 -4.75 21.75 -1.17
CA GLU A 29 -5.26 21.58 -2.53
C GLU A 29 -6.36 22.59 -2.87
N ASN A 30 -7.09 23.08 -1.86
CA ASN A 30 -8.14 24.06 -2.05
C ASN A 30 -7.56 25.48 -2.10
N LYS A 31 -7.78 26.14 -3.24
CA LYS A 31 -7.33 27.51 -3.49
C LYS A 31 -7.90 28.54 -2.51
N GLU A 32 -9.17 28.43 -2.13
CA GLU A 32 -9.83 29.36 -1.21
C GLU A 32 -9.25 29.24 0.20
N PHE A 33 -8.91 28.02 0.62
CA PHE A 33 -8.19 27.79 1.87
C PHE A 33 -6.80 28.46 1.86
N CYS A 34 -6.01 28.23 0.81
CA CYS A 34 -4.72 28.90 0.66
C CYS A 34 -4.84 30.43 0.65
N GLU A 35 -5.86 30.98 -0.02
CA GLU A 35 -6.12 32.41 -0.05
C GLU A 35 -6.49 32.96 1.34
N GLU A 36 -7.37 32.28 2.08
CA GLU A 36 -7.80 32.69 3.43
C GLU A 36 -6.64 32.74 4.43
N ILE A 37 -5.81 31.69 4.47
CA ILE A 37 -4.68 31.64 5.41
C ILE A 37 -3.60 32.66 5.03
N LEU A 38 -3.32 32.86 3.73
CA LEU A 38 -2.29 33.79 3.28
C LEU A 38 -2.65 35.25 3.53
N ARG A 39 -3.93 35.63 3.46
CA ARG A 39 -4.38 36.97 3.86
C ARG A 39 -3.99 37.29 5.29
N THR A 40 -4.13 36.31 6.18
CA THR A 40 -3.79 36.44 7.59
C THR A 40 -2.28 36.44 7.80
N PHE A 41 -1.55 35.51 7.16
CA PHE A 41 -0.10 35.37 7.33
C PHE A 41 0.68 36.57 6.79
N LEU A 42 0.23 37.13 5.67
CA LEU A 42 0.89 38.26 5.01
C LEU A 42 0.29 39.62 5.40
N GLN A 43 -0.80 39.63 6.18
CA GLN A 43 -1.57 40.83 6.54
C GLN A 43 -2.03 41.63 5.31
N ASP A 44 -2.43 40.91 4.25
CA ASP A 44 -2.86 41.47 2.97
C ASP A 44 -4.23 40.91 2.60
N TYR A 45 -5.29 41.57 3.06
CA TYR A 45 -6.67 41.10 2.85
C TYR A 45 -7.16 41.22 1.39
N GLN A 46 -6.42 41.93 0.52
CA GLN A 46 -6.73 42.03 -0.90
C GLN A 46 -5.98 40.99 -1.75
N LEU A 47 -5.12 40.19 -1.11
CA LEU A 47 -4.38 39.10 -1.74
C LEU A 47 -5.34 38.15 -2.47
N LYS A 48 -4.88 37.75 -3.66
CA LYS A 48 -5.52 36.75 -4.51
C LYS A 48 -4.50 35.69 -4.92
N VAL A 49 -4.86 34.43 -4.67
CA VAL A 49 -4.10 33.28 -5.17
C VAL A 49 -4.53 33.04 -6.61
N LEU A 50 -3.60 32.88 -7.54
CA LEU A 50 -3.90 32.49 -8.92
C LEU A 50 -3.92 30.97 -9.03
N ASN A 51 -2.85 30.34 -8.55
CA ASN A 51 -2.63 28.90 -8.62
C ASN A 51 -2.05 28.38 -7.29
N ASN A 52 -2.40 27.16 -6.93
CA ASN A 52 -1.85 26.46 -5.76
C ASN A 52 -1.55 25.01 -6.10
N LYS A 53 -0.50 24.46 -5.46
CA LYS A 53 -0.13 23.05 -5.55
C LYS A 53 0.23 22.56 -4.16
N SER A 54 -0.44 21.51 -3.69
CA SER A 54 -0.04 20.74 -2.53
C SER A 54 1.03 19.72 -2.92
N GLN A 55 2.00 19.45 -2.04
CA GLN A 55 3.09 18.49 -2.26
C GLN A 55 3.87 18.76 -3.57
N TYR A 56 4.28 20.01 -3.79
CA TYR A 56 4.96 20.42 -5.01
C TYR A 56 6.42 19.96 -5.02
N ALA A 57 6.71 18.92 -5.79
CA ALA A 57 8.06 18.38 -5.95
C ALA A 57 8.89 19.20 -6.95
N ILE A 58 9.98 19.79 -6.46
CA ILE A 58 11.05 20.38 -7.27
C ILE A 58 12.19 19.37 -7.32
N THR A 59 12.27 18.67 -8.44
CA THR A 59 13.25 17.60 -8.64
C THR A 59 14.56 18.16 -9.14
N ASN A 60 15.67 17.71 -8.54
CA ASN A 60 17.01 17.99 -9.02
C ASN A 60 17.70 16.65 -9.33
N ILE A 61 18.27 16.52 -10.53
CA ILE A 61 18.87 15.26 -10.99
C ILE A 61 20.18 14.97 -10.25
N GLU A 62 20.94 16.00 -9.89
CA GLU A 62 22.28 15.85 -9.31
C GLU A 62 22.33 16.17 -7.81
N ARG A 63 21.31 16.86 -7.27
CA ARG A 63 21.28 17.37 -5.89
C ARG A 63 19.98 16.98 -5.18
N ARG A 64 19.84 17.39 -3.91
CA ARG A 64 18.64 17.05 -3.13
C ARG A 64 17.41 17.76 -3.71
N SER A 65 16.41 16.98 -4.07
CA SER A 65 15.07 17.48 -4.40
C SER A 65 14.41 18.09 -3.17
N VAL A 66 13.43 18.96 -3.40
CA VAL A 66 12.59 19.57 -2.37
C VAL A 66 11.13 19.24 -2.68
N ILE A 67 10.35 18.92 -1.65
CA ILE A 67 8.90 18.77 -1.75
C ILE A 67 8.32 19.84 -0.84
N LEU A 68 7.55 20.75 -1.44
CA LEU A 68 6.91 21.85 -0.74
C LEU A 68 5.53 21.41 -0.25
N ASP A 69 5.18 21.69 1.01
CA ASP A 69 3.88 21.27 1.55
C ASP A 69 2.75 21.99 0.80
N ALA A 70 2.87 23.31 0.62
CA ALA A 70 2.00 24.08 -0.26
C ALA A 70 2.75 25.19 -1.00
N TYR A 71 2.60 25.24 -2.32
CA TYR A 71 3.11 26.29 -3.18
C TYR A 71 1.96 27.12 -3.75
N CYS A 72 2.05 28.45 -3.62
CA CYS A 72 1.06 29.39 -4.14
C CYS A 72 1.70 30.44 -5.05
N GLU A 73 1.03 30.76 -6.14
CA GLU A 73 1.33 31.88 -7.01
C GLU A 73 0.29 32.98 -6.80
N LEU A 74 0.74 34.17 -6.41
CA LEU A 74 -0.13 35.32 -6.15
C LEU A 74 -0.34 36.16 -7.41
N ARG A 75 -1.43 36.94 -7.42
CA ARG A 75 -1.78 37.82 -8.55
C ARG A 75 -0.73 38.89 -8.85
N ASP A 76 0.00 39.33 -7.84
CA ASP A 76 1.09 40.32 -7.96
C ASP A 76 2.43 39.70 -8.38
N GLY A 77 2.48 38.40 -8.63
CA GLY A 77 3.68 37.69 -9.05
C GLY A 77 4.49 37.05 -7.92
N ARG A 78 4.21 37.36 -6.65
CA ARG A 78 4.89 36.72 -5.51
C ARG A 78 4.68 35.21 -5.52
N ARG A 79 5.72 34.46 -5.17
CA ARG A 79 5.70 33.00 -5.01
C ARG A 79 5.78 32.66 -3.53
N VAL A 80 4.79 31.96 -3.00
CA VAL A 80 4.71 31.64 -1.57
C VAL A 80 4.87 30.16 -1.35
N ASN A 81 5.81 29.77 -0.51
CA ASN A 81 5.91 28.43 0.05
C ASN A 81 5.37 28.43 1.47
N ILE A 82 4.51 27.47 1.81
CA ILE A 82 4.02 27.24 3.17
C ILE A 82 4.45 25.84 3.58
N GLU A 83 5.12 25.73 4.73
CA GLU A 83 5.64 24.48 5.31
C GLU A 83 5.09 24.29 6.72
N VAL A 84 4.71 23.06 7.06
CA VAL A 84 4.26 22.73 8.42
C VAL A 84 5.35 21.95 9.16
N GLN A 85 5.69 22.38 10.38
CA GLN A 85 6.72 21.74 11.21
C GLN A 85 6.16 21.37 12.58
N ASN A 86 5.99 20.08 12.81
CA ASN A 86 5.47 19.55 14.08
C ASN A 86 6.56 19.23 15.11
N ALA A 87 7.83 19.23 14.73
CA ALA A 87 8.96 18.95 15.63
C ALA A 87 10.16 19.86 15.35
N ASP A 88 10.82 20.31 16.40
CA ASP A 88 12.08 21.07 16.37
C ASP A 88 13.29 20.13 16.39
N ASN A 89 13.44 19.33 15.33
CA ASN A 89 14.44 18.26 15.26
C ASN A 89 15.47 18.45 14.14
N VAL A 90 15.41 19.59 13.44
CA VAL A 90 16.32 19.95 12.35
C VAL A 90 16.75 21.40 12.47
N ASN A 91 17.78 21.79 11.73
CA ASN A 91 18.12 23.20 11.61
C ASN A 91 17.16 23.90 10.62
N HIS A 92 16.03 24.39 11.14
CA HIS A 92 14.98 25.03 10.36
C HIS A 92 15.49 26.22 9.55
N GLN A 93 16.34 27.08 10.12
CA GLN A 93 16.94 28.22 9.41
C GLN A 93 17.74 27.79 8.17
N LYS A 94 18.59 26.75 8.30
CA LYS A 94 19.32 26.19 7.16
C LYS A 94 18.40 25.52 6.15
N ARG A 95 17.28 24.91 6.60
CA ARG A 95 16.27 24.30 5.73
C ARG A 95 15.55 25.36 4.90
N VAL A 96 15.12 26.46 5.51
CA VAL A 96 14.45 27.57 4.82
C VAL A 96 15.34 28.13 3.72
N ARG A 97 16.61 28.40 4.04
CA ARG A 97 17.62 28.84 3.04
C ARG A 97 17.78 27.87 1.88
N TYR A 98 17.78 26.56 2.15
CA TYR A 98 17.89 25.55 1.10
C TYR A 98 16.64 25.53 0.22
N TYR A 99 15.46 25.53 0.83
CA TYR A 99 14.18 25.46 0.15
C TYR A 99 13.93 26.71 -0.70
N SER A 100 14.22 27.90 -0.16
CA SER A 100 14.11 29.15 -0.90
C SER A 100 15.04 29.17 -2.11
N SER A 101 16.30 28.77 -1.94
CA SER A 101 17.28 28.70 -3.04
C SER A 101 16.85 27.73 -4.15
N VAL A 102 16.36 26.54 -3.81
CA VAL A 102 15.86 25.56 -4.80
C VAL A 102 14.62 26.09 -5.52
N LEU A 103 13.68 26.69 -4.77
CA LEU A 103 12.49 27.29 -5.36
C LEU A 103 12.85 28.43 -6.32
N THR A 104 13.65 29.41 -5.88
CA THR A 104 14.10 30.53 -6.73
C THR A 104 14.82 30.01 -7.98
N THR A 105 15.68 29.00 -7.84
CA THR A 105 16.38 28.39 -8.99
C THR A 105 15.41 27.78 -9.98
N SER A 106 14.35 27.12 -9.51
CA SER A 106 13.34 26.50 -10.38
C SER A 106 12.49 27.50 -11.17
N LEU A 107 12.45 28.77 -10.72
CA LEU A 107 11.66 29.84 -11.32
C LEU A 107 12.43 30.62 -12.38
N MET A 108 13.76 30.54 -12.38
CA MET A 108 14.63 31.30 -13.27
C MET A 108 15.16 30.45 -14.41
N LYS A 109 15.23 31.02 -15.61
CA LYS A 109 15.89 30.37 -16.76
C LYS A 109 17.36 30.75 -16.85
N LYS A 110 18.15 29.88 -17.49
CA LYS A 110 19.56 30.16 -17.77
C LYS A 110 19.67 31.42 -18.64
N GLY A 111 20.43 32.40 -18.17
CA GLY A 111 20.71 33.65 -18.89
C GLY A 111 19.69 34.78 -18.65
N GLU A 112 18.69 34.57 -17.79
CA GLU A 112 17.72 35.60 -17.41
C GLU A 112 18.35 36.63 -16.45
N SER A 113 17.91 37.91 -16.55
CA SER A 113 18.42 38.98 -15.67
C SER A 113 18.04 38.73 -14.22
N PHE A 114 18.91 39.09 -13.29
CA PHE A 114 18.60 39.05 -11.86
C PHE A 114 17.49 40.02 -11.45
N ASP A 115 17.22 41.07 -12.24
CA ASP A 115 16.10 41.99 -12.02
C ASP A 115 14.73 41.29 -12.17
N ASN A 116 14.69 40.15 -12.85
CA ASN A 116 13.46 39.36 -13.06
C ASN A 116 13.26 38.27 -12.00
N VAL A 117 14.16 38.17 -10.99
CA VAL A 117 14.00 37.18 -9.92
C VAL A 117 12.70 37.47 -9.18
N PRO A 118 11.74 36.53 -9.18
CA PRO A 118 10.45 36.77 -8.54
C PRO A 118 10.63 36.86 -7.03
N GLU A 119 9.81 37.69 -6.40
CA GLU A 119 9.71 37.72 -4.95
C GLU A 119 9.24 36.36 -4.42
N VAL A 120 9.97 35.82 -3.44
CA VAL A 120 9.69 34.54 -2.79
C VAL A 120 9.38 34.78 -1.32
N CYS A 121 8.25 34.26 -0.85
CA CYS A 121 7.88 34.26 0.55
C CYS A 121 7.88 32.84 1.12
N MET A 122 8.67 32.62 2.16
CA MET A 122 8.74 31.36 2.89
C MET A 122 7.95 31.51 4.20
N ILE A 123 6.91 30.71 4.37
CA ILE A 123 6.08 30.69 5.57
C ILE A 123 6.23 29.34 6.24
N TYR A 124 6.66 29.33 7.49
CA TYR A 124 6.80 28.11 8.30
C TYR A 124 5.81 28.15 9.45
N ILE A 125 4.83 27.25 9.43
CA ILE A 125 3.88 27.04 10.52
C ILE A 125 4.47 26.01 11.47
N CYS A 126 4.97 26.45 12.61
CA CYS A 126 5.60 25.62 13.62
C CYS A 126 4.60 25.31 14.74
N ASN A 127 4.43 24.04 15.11
CA ASN A 127 3.65 23.64 16.29
C ASN A 127 4.41 23.85 17.62
N PHE A 128 5.37 24.77 17.59
CA PHE A 128 6.24 25.17 18.69
C PHE A 128 6.75 26.58 18.43
N ASP A 129 7.18 27.27 19.48
CA ASP A 129 7.85 28.56 19.35
C ASP A 129 9.33 28.35 18.98
N ILE A 130 9.64 28.54 17.70
CA ILE A 130 10.96 28.31 17.13
C ILE A 130 12.03 29.29 17.65
N PHE A 131 11.65 30.51 18.06
CA PHE A 131 12.59 31.53 18.55
C PHE A 131 12.49 31.80 20.05
N LYS A 132 11.47 31.23 20.73
CA LYS A 132 11.26 31.33 22.17
C LYS A 132 11.06 32.77 22.66
N GLU A 133 10.47 33.62 21.81
CA GLU A 133 10.11 35.00 22.21
C GLU A 133 8.63 35.16 22.56
N ASN A 134 7.86 34.07 22.58
CA ASN A 134 6.44 34.05 22.92
C ASN A 134 5.58 34.95 22.00
N LYS A 135 5.81 34.88 20.69
CA LYS A 135 5.03 35.59 19.67
C LYS A 135 4.37 34.58 18.71
N SER A 136 3.16 34.91 18.26
CA SER A 136 2.46 34.11 17.23
C SER A 136 3.12 34.20 15.85
N SER A 137 3.88 35.27 15.56
CA SER A 137 4.54 35.50 14.28
C SER A 137 5.91 36.15 14.42
N TYR A 138 6.83 35.73 13.55
CA TYR A 138 8.16 36.30 13.38
C TYR A 138 8.39 36.62 11.92
N LEU A 139 8.68 37.88 11.62
CA LEU A 139 9.15 38.32 10.32
C LEU A 139 10.67 38.51 10.37
N ILE A 140 11.40 37.75 9.56
CA ILE A 140 12.86 37.91 9.49
C ILE A 140 13.19 39.00 8.49
N LYS A 141 14.07 39.92 8.91
CA LYS A 141 14.54 41.05 8.11
C LYS A 141 16.05 41.00 7.96
N ARG A 142 16.54 41.37 6.77
CA ARG A 142 17.96 41.54 6.51
C ARG A 142 18.31 43.01 6.74
N VAL A 143 19.30 43.26 7.60
CA VAL A 143 19.71 44.62 7.98
C VAL A 143 21.21 44.81 7.79
N ILE A 144 21.61 46.04 7.47
CA ILE A 144 23.02 46.45 7.48
C ILE A 144 23.49 46.50 8.94
N ALA A 145 24.58 45.77 9.22
CA ALA A 145 25.21 45.78 10.53
C ALA A 145 25.62 47.22 10.90
N GLY A 146 25.10 47.72 12.02
CA GLY A 146 25.41 49.05 12.56
C GLY A 146 24.44 50.17 12.19
N SER A 147 23.57 50.03 11.18
CA SER A 147 22.63 51.10 10.79
C SER A 147 21.15 50.74 10.88
N ASN A 148 20.81 49.48 11.21
CA ASN A 148 19.44 48.94 11.19
C ASN A 148 18.67 49.18 9.87
N THR A 149 19.38 49.58 8.80
CA THR A 149 18.79 49.80 7.48
C THR A 149 18.45 48.45 6.88
N GLU A 150 17.17 48.26 6.55
CA GLU A 150 16.70 47.02 5.92
C GLU A 150 17.17 46.95 4.45
N VAL A 151 17.58 45.77 4.01
CA VAL A 151 18.05 45.51 2.65
C VAL A 151 17.25 44.38 2.04
N ASP A 152 16.33 44.75 1.15
CA ASP A 152 15.44 43.81 0.47
C ASP A 152 16.16 43.14 -0.72
N ASN A 153 15.95 41.83 -0.86
CA ASN A 153 16.40 41.03 -2.00
C ASN A 153 15.27 40.19 -2.61
N GLY A 154 14.02 40.52 -2.28
CA GLY A 154 12.84 39.78 -2.70
C GLY A 154 12.59 38.48 -1.94
N LEU A 155 13.39 38.13 -0.92
CA LEU A 155 13.12 36.97 -0.05
C LEU A 155 12.50 37.42 1.28
N LYS A 156 11.28 36.97 1.54
CA LYS A 156 10.58 37.19 2.81
C LYS A 156 10.46 35.89 3.58
N GLU A 157 10.82 35.88 4.86
CA GLU A 157 10.71 34.70 5.73
C GLU A 157 9.80 35.00 6.92
N ILE A 158 8.77 34.18 7.11
CA ILE A 158 7.78 34.29 8.18
C ILE A 158 7.71 32.96 8.92
N TYR A 159 7.81 33.01 10.24
CA TYR A 159 7.58 31.86 11.12
C TYR A 159 6.36 32.12 11.98
N ILE A 160 5.45 31.15 12.03
CA ILE A 160 4.19 31.23 12.78
C ILE A 160 4.26 30.19 13.89
N SER A 161 4.07 30.62 15.12
CA SER A 161 4.02 29.74 16.29
C SER A 161 2.57 29.34 16.56
N ALA A 162 2.16 28.17 16.06
CA ALA A 162 0.77 27.72 16.10
C ALA A 162 0.24 27.45 17.53
N ASN A 163 1.15 27.23 18.48
CA ASN A 163 0.80 26.97 19.88
C ASN A 163 0.77 28.23 20.76
N ILE A 164 1.11 29.40 20.21
CA ILE A 164 1.08 30.67 20.95
C ILE A 164 -0.24 31.38 20.72
N ASN A 165 -0.92 31.71 21.82
CA ASN A 165 -2.11 32.55 21.81
C ASN A 165 -1.80 33.93 22.40
N ASP A 166 -1.62 34.92 21.53
CA ASP A 166 -1.34 36.31 21.89
C ASP A 166 -2.54 37.25 21.62
N GLY A 167 -3.73 36.68 21.35
CA GLY A 167 -4.97 37.43 21.12
C GLY A 167 -5.07 38.07 19.73
N THR A 168 -4.11 37.85 18.85
CA THR A 168 -4.17 38.32 17.46
C THR A 168 -5.09 37.45 16.60
N ILE A 169 -5.57 38.00 15.49
CA ILE A 169 -6.34 37.25 14.47
C ILE A 169 -5.56 36.04 13.93
N LEU A 170 -4.23 36.13 13.87
CA LEU A 170 -3.38 35.00 13.50
C LEU A 170 -3.44 33.90 14.56
N SER A 171 -3.34 34.25 15.84
CA SER A 171 -3.43 33.28 16.92
C SER A 171 -4.82 32.62 17.03
N GLU A 172 -5.88 33.33 16.62
CA GLU A 172 -7.22 32.77 16.45
C GLU A 172 -7.25 31.72 15.32
N LEU A 173 -6.68 32.02 14.15
CA LEU A 173 -6.53 31.07 13.05
C LEU A 173 -5.73 29.84 13.50
N MET A 174 -4.64 30.05 14.25
CA MET A 174 -3.83 28.96 14.79
C MET A 174 -4.58 28.11 15.82
N GLY A 175 -5.55 28.70 16.55
CA GLY A 175 -6.51 27.96 17.35
C GLY A 175 -7.34 26.97 16.51
N VAL A 176 -7.81 27.38 15.34
CA VAL A 176 -8.50 26.49 14.39
C VAL A 176 -7.57 25.39 13.88
N PHE A 177 -6.29 25.69 13.65
CA PHE A 177 -5.29 24.72 13.20
C PHE A 177 -4.93 23.65 14.23
N THR A 178 -5.03 23.95 15.53
CA THR A 178 -4.41 23.11 16.57
C THR A 178 -5.39 22.46 17.55
N LYS A 179 -6.56 23.07 17.82
CA LYS A 179 -7.52 22.58 18.82
C LYS A 179 -8.67 21.85 18.17
N ASP A 180 -9.11 20.72 18.71
CA ASP A 180 -10.14 19.87 18.08
C ASP A 180 -11.46 20.59 17.75
N ASP A 181 -12.12 21.16 18.75
CA ASP A 181 -13.45 21.79 18.61
C ASP A 181 -13.38 23.32 18.49
N CYS A 182 -12.37 23.82 17.77
CA CYS A 182 -12.20 25.24 17.51
C CYS A 182 -12.52 25.59 16.05
N TYR A 183 -13.48 26.50 15.88
CA TYR A 183 -13.95 27.03 14.60
C TYR A 183 -14.13 28.55 14.75
N SER A 184 -14.04 29.28 13.64
CA SER A 184 -14.13 30.74 13.65
C SER A 184 -14.86 31.26 12.42
N ASP A 185 -15.75 32.23 12.65
CA ASP A 185 -16.46 32.97 11.60
C ASP A 185 -15.52 33.91 10.82
N ASN A 186 -14.35 34.24 11.37
CA ASN A 186 -13.30 34.98 10.65
C ASN A 186 -12.59 34.10 9.62
N PHE A 187 -12.67 32.78 9.76
CA PHE A 187 -12.02 31.79 8.88
C PHE A 187 -13.03 30.73 8.40
N PRO A 188 -14.08 31.15 7.67
CA PRO A 188 -15.18 30.27 7.29
C PRO A 188 -14.72 29.11 6.38
N VAL A 189 -13.74 29.32 5.50
CA VAL A 189 -13.25 28.26 4.60
C VAL A 189 -12.48 27.22 5.39
N THR A 190 -11.51 27.65 6.19
CA THR A 190 -10.68 26.79 7.04
C THR A 190 -11.53 26.02 8.04
N SER A 191 -12.46 26.70 8.72
CA SER A 191 -13.36 26.11 9.70
C SER A 191 -14.29 25.07 9.07
N LYS A 192 -14.90 25.39 7.91
CA LYS A 192 -15.76 24.46 7.20
C LYS A 192 -15.00 23.23 6.72
N MET A 193 -13.85 23.40 6.09
CA MET A 193 -13.05 22.26 5.61
C MET A 193 -12.62 21.35 6.76
N LYS A 194 -12.16 21.92 7.88
CA LYS A 194 -11.84 21.16 9.09
C LYS A 194 -13.04 20.37 9.60
N TYR A 195 -14.21 21.01 9.69
CA TYR A 195 -15.44 20.38 10.13
C TYR A 195 -15.82 19.21 9.21
N ASP A 196 -15.77 19.43 7.89
CA ASP A 196 -16.09 18.42 6.88
C ASP A 196 -15.16 17.21 6.99
N PHE A 197 -13.87 17.40 7.29
CA PHE A 197 -12.94 16.29 7.55
C PHE A 197 -13.28 15.51 8.83
N LYS A 198 -13.63 16.21 9.92
CA LYS A 198 -13.89 15.59 11.24
C LYS A 198 -15.23 14.85 11.30
N TYR A 199 -16.28 15.34 10.64
CA TYR A 199 -17.67 14.88 10.88
C TYR A 199 -18.44 14.41 9.63
N VAL A 200 -17.76 13.81 8.64
CA VAL A 200 -18.43 13.24 7.46
C VAL A 200 -19.68 12.42 7.85
N LYS A 201 -20.85 12.87 7.36
CA LYS A 201 -22.17 12.31 7.70
C LYS A 201 -22.24 10.81 7.42
N GLU A 202 -22.71 10.05 8.42
CA GLU A 202 -23.08 8.65 8.26
C GLU A 202 -24.05 8.48 7.09
N GLY A 203 -23.69 7.63 6.13
CA GLY A 203 -24.55 7.28 4.99
C GLY A 203 -24.11 7.81 3.62
N ASN A 204 -23.18 8.76 3.55
CA ASN A 204 -22.62 9.19 2.26
C ASN A 204 -21.40 8.34 1.85
N LYS A 205 -21.30 8.04 0.56
CA LYS A 205 -20.11 7.44 -0.05
C LYS A 205 -18.87 8.21 0.39
N MET A 206 -17.81 7.49 0.75
CA MET A 206 -16.50 8.05 1.07
C MET A 206 -16.09 9.03 -0.04
N THR A 207 -15.92 10.30 0.32
CA THR A 207 -15.42 11.31 -0.63
C THR A 207 -14.04 10.89 -1.11
N ASP A 208 -13.62 11.32 -2.29
CA ASP A 208 -12.30 10.97 -2.81
C ASP A 208 -11.18 11.46 -1.87
N ALA A 209 -11.39 12.60 -1.21
CA ALA A 209 -10.53 13.08 -0.13
C ALA A 209 -10.42 12.11 1.05
N MET A 210 -11.52 11.50 1.49
CA MET A 210 -11.47 10.50 2.55
C MET A 210 -10.80 9.20 2.11
N LYS A 211 -10.97 8.79 0.84
CA LYS A 211 -10.31 7.60 0.30
C LYS A 211 -8.78 7.76 0.32
N GLU A 212 -8.30 8.91 -0.13
CA GLU A 212 -6.87 9.21 -0.09
C GLU A 212 -6.33 9.25 1.34
N LEU A 213 -7.03 9.91 2.27
CA LEU A 213 -6.67 9.90 3.69
C LEU A 213 -6.62 8.47 4.26
N TYR A 214 -7.54 7.60 3.83
CA TYR A 214 -7.57 6.21 4.25
C TYR A 214 -6.42 5.39 3.69
N ASP A 215 -6.03 5.62 2.43
CA ASP A 215 -4.89 4.96 1.82
C ASP A 215 -3.59 5.36 2.54
N ILE A 216 -3.42 6.65 2.87
CA ILE A 216 -2.30 7.13 3.70
C ILE A 216 -2.33 6.49 5.09
N PHE A 217 -3.48 6.52 5.78
CA PHE A 217 -3.64 5.88 7.09
C PHE A 217 -3.28 4.39 7.07
N LYS A 218 -3.62 3.68 5.99
CA LYS A 218 -3.31 2.27 5.80
C LYS A 218 -1.82 2.04 5.58
N GLU A 219 -1.14 2.94 4.88
CA GLU A 219 0.32 2.91 4.71
C GLU A 219 1.06 3.17 6.02
N GLU A 220 0.68 4.21 6.77
CA GLU A 220 1.30 4.54 8.07
C GLU A 220 1.02 3.49 9.14
N SER A 221 -0.17 2.88 9.12
CA SER A 221 -0.57 1.86 10.07
C SER A 221 -0.05 0.46 9.74
N LYS A 222 0.59 0.29 8.58
CA LYS A 222 0.98 -1.02 8.02
C LYS A 222 1.83 -1.83 8.99
N ASP A 223 2.85 -1.25 9.60
CA ASP A 223 3.75 -1.97 10.51
C ASP A 223 3.09 -2.34 11.85
N LYS A 224 2.26 -1.43 12.38
CA LYS A 224 1.52 -1.66 13.63
C LYS A 224 0.47 -2.75 13.43
N TRP A 225 -0.22 -2.75 12.30
CA TRP A 225 -1.26 -3.72 11.97
C TRP A 225 -0.68 -5.07 11.53
N ILE A 226 0.49 -5.11 10.88
CA ILE A 226 1.23 -6.36 10.65
C ILE A 226 1.63 -6.99 12.00
N LYS A 227 2.07 -6.20 12.99
CA LYS A 227 2.42 -6.70 14.33
C LYS A 227 1.20 -7.18 15.12
N GLU A 228 0.10 -6.41 15.13
CA GLU A 228 -1.16 -6.83 15.77
C GLU A 228 -1.75 -8.07 15.09
N GLY A 229 -1.80 -8.09 13.76
CA GLY A 229 -2.27 -9.22 12.96
C GLY A 229 -1.40 -10.47 13.13
N LYS A 230 -0.07 -10.34 13.27
CA LYS A 230 0.81 -11.48 13.60
C LYS A 230 0.57 -12.00 15.02
N LYS A 231 0.32 -11.12 16.00
CA LYS A 231 0.05 -11.51 17.39
C LYS A 231 -1.31 -12.19 17.55
N GLU A 232 -2.31 -11.72 16.81
CA GLU A 232 -3.65 -12.30 16.77
C GLU A 232 -3.63 -13.62 15.98
N GLY A 233 -3.01 -13.65 14.79
CA GLY A 233 -2.80 -14.88 14.02
C GLY A 233 -1.98 -15.94 14.77
N ARG A 234 -1.04 -15.55 15.64
CA ARG A 234 -0.35 -16.50 16.53
C ARG A 234 -1.26 -17.06 17.62
N LYS A 235 -2.15 -16.25 18.20
CA LYS A 235 -3.14 -16.72 19.20
C LYS A 235 -4.18 -17.63 18.57
N GLU A 236 -4.65 -17.29 17.36
CA GLU A 236 -5.58 -18.11 16.60
C GLU A 236 -4.91 -19.41 16.13
N GLY A 237 -3.70 -19.34 15.58
CA GLY A 237 -2.93 -20.53 15.19
C GLY A 237 -2.61 -21.48 16.35
N ILE A 238 -2.39 -20.98 17.57
CA ILE A 238 -2.26 -21.83 18.76
C ILE A 238 -3.59 -22.54 19.07
N LYS A 239 -4.73 -21.83 19.03
CA LYS A 239 -6.05 -22.43 19.25
C LYS A 239 -6.41 -23.45 18.18
N GLU A 240 -6.12 -23.16 16.91
CA GLU A 240 -6.33 -24.07 15.79
C GLU A 240 -5.41 -25.29 15.87
N GLY A 241 -4.14 -25.11 16.26
CA GLY A 241 -3.20 -26.21 16.50
C GLY A 241 -3.65 -27.15 17.62
N VAL A 242 -4.23 -26.62 18.70
CA VAL A 242 -4.84 -27.44 19.76
C VAL A 242 -6.04 -28.22 19.23
N ILE A 243 -6.92 -27.58 18.44
CA ILE A 243 -8.08 -28.27 17.85
C ILE A 243 -7.64 -29.37 16.88
N ASN A 244 -6.66 -29.11 16.01
CA ASN A 244 -6.11 -30.09 15.07
C ASN A 244 -5.47 -31.28 15.79
N THR A 245 -4.75 -31.03 16.88
CA THR A 245 -4.16 -32.10 17.71
C THR A 245 -5.26 -32.97 18.34
N LEU A 246 -6.31 -32.35 18.87
CA LEU A 246 -7.44 -33.07 19.45
C LEU A 246 -8.21 -33.87 18.38
N LEU A 247 -8.33 -33.36 17.15
CA LEU A 247 -8.91 -34.07 16.02
C LEU A 247 -8.07 -35.31 15.62
N MET A 248 -6.74 -35.22 15.63
CA MET A 248 -5.85 -36.36 15.37
C MET A 248 -6.00 -37.44 16.45
N LEU A 249 -6.00 -37.07 17.73
CA LEU A 249 -6.17 -38.04 18.83
C LEU A 249 -7.52 -38.77 18.79
N VAL A 250 -8.58 -38.10 18.33
CA VAL A 250 -9.88 -38.71 18.07
C VAL A 250 -9.81 -39.68 16.90
N LYS A 251 -9.16 -39.29 15.80
CA LYS A 251 -8.98 -40.13 14.61
C LYS A 251 -8.17 -41.40 14.90
N ASP A 252 -7.17 -41.29 15.77
CA ASP A 252 -6.31 -42.40 16.21
C ASP A 252 -6.98 -43.28 17.28
N GLY A 253 -8.22 -42.96 17.69
CA GLY A 253 -8.99 -43.72 18.68
C GLY A 253 -8.48 -43.57 20.11
N ILE A 254 -7.60 -42.61 20.38
CA ILE A 254 -6.95 -42.39 21.68
C ILE A 254 -7.91 -41.69 22.66
N ILE A 255 -8.76 -40.78 22.17
CA ILE A 255 -9.77 -40.07 22.97
C ILE A 255 -11.12 -40.03 22.24
N SER A 256 -12.22 -39.93 23.00
CA SER A 256 -13.55 -39.76 22.42
C SER A 256 -13.75 -38.38 21.81
N VAL A 257 -14.68 -38.26 20.85
CA VAL A 257 -15.05 -36.97 20.25
C VAL A 257 -15.59 -36.01 21.32
N GLU A 258 -16.33 -36.55 22.27
CA GLU A 258 -16.92 -35.84 23.41
C GLU A 258 -15.83 -35.23 24.31
N ASP A 259 -14.78 -36.00 24.60
CA ASP A 259 -13.64 -35.53 25.40
C ASP A 259 -12.82 -34.49 24.67
N ALA A 260 -12.64 -34.65 23.35
CA ALA A 260 -11.93 -33.71 22.51
C ALA A 260 -12.67 -32.37 22.40
N ALA A 261 -13.98 -32.39 22.17
CA ALA A 261 -14.83 -31.21 22.14
C ALA A 261 -14.82 -30.47 23.49
N LYS A 262 -14.91 -31.20 24.61
CA LYS A 262 -14.84 -30.64 25.95
C LYS A 262 -13.48 -29.96 26.23
N ARG A 263 -12.38 -30.59 25.83
CA ARG A 263 -11.01 -30.03 25.96
C ARG A 263 -10.78 -28.80 25.08
N ALA A 264 -11.46 -28.73 23.94
CA ALA A 264 -11.47 -27.55 23.06
C ALA A 264 -12.46 -26.46 23.52
N ASN A 265 -13.26 -26.72 24.56
CA ASN A 265 -14.36 -25.87 25.00
C ASN A 265 -15.39 -25.58 23.88
N LEU A 266 -15.74 -26.61 23.11
CA LEU A 266 -16.68 -26.59 22.00
C LEU A 266 -17.80 -27.62 22.22
N SER A 267 -18.95 -27.43 21.59
CA SER A 267 -19.96 -28.51 21.52
C SER A 267 -19.47 -29.61 20.58
N VAL A 268 -19.93 -30.85 20.81
CA VAL A 268 -19.61 -32.02 19.96
C VAL A 268 -19.96 -31.75 18.50
N SER A 269 -21.13 -31.15 18.25
CA SER A 269 -21.57 -30.73 16.91
C SER A 269 -20.68 -29.66 16.25
N THR A 270 -20.07 -28.77 17.05
CA THR A 270 -19.14 -27.75 16.57
C THR A 270 -17.76 -28.32 16.28
N PHE A 271 -17.38 -29.39 16.98
CA PHE A 271 -16.11 -30.09 16.83
C PHE A 271 -16.10 -31.07 15.65
N GLN A 272 -17.27 -31.61 15.26
CA GLN A 272 -17.42 -32.66 14.23
C GLN A 272 -17.60 -32.19 12.77
N ASN A 273 -17.57 -30.89 12.44
CA ASN A 273 -17.94 -30.43 11.10
C ASN A 273 -16.75 -30.44 10.11
N PRO A 274 -16.68 -31.32 9.08
CA PRO A 274 -15.47 -31.65 8.33
C PRO A 274 -15.31 -30.99 6.93
N ASP A 275 -15.99 -29.88 6.62
CA ASP A 275 -15.98 -29.32 5.25
C ASP A 275 -15.15 -28.03 5.11
N ALA A 276 -13.84 -28.15 5.33
CA ALA A 276 -12.88 -27.04 5.22
C ALA A 276 -12.65 -26.63 3.75
N GLY A 277 -13.11 -25.43 3.40
CA GLY A 277 -12.84 -24.76 2.12
C GLY A 277 -12.34 -23.33 2.36
N VAL A 278 -11.62 -22.81 1.37
CA VAL A 278 -10.62 -21.71 1.29
C VAL A 278 -10.96 -20.31 1.87
N HIS A 279 -11.84 -20.15 2.86
CA HIS A 279 -12.34 -18.84 3.28
C HIS A 279 -12.18 -18.56 4.79
N TRP A 280 -10.93 -18.66 5.23
CA TRP A 280 -10.50 -18.54 6.63
C TRP A 280 -10.60 -17.12 7.21
N THR A 281 -10.67 -16.08 6.36
CA THR A 281 -10.67 -14.67 6.80
C THR A 281 -12.06 -14.09 7.09
N VAL A 282 -13.13 -14.87 6.87
CA VAL A 282 -14.52 -14.46 7.09
C VAL A 282 -15.22 -15.41 8.05
N GLY A 283 -16.09 -14.87 8.90
CA GLY A 283 -16.80 -15.67 9.91
C GLY A 283 -17.63 -16.79 9.28
N ARG A 284 -17.66 -17.96 9.94
CA ARG A 284 -18.31 -19.21 9.47
C ARG A 284 -19.74 -19.02 8.95
N LYS A 285 -20.50 -18.09 9.53
CA LYS A 285 -21.87 -17.76 9.10
C LYS A 285 -21.98 -17.34 7.62
N TYR A 286 -20.88 -16.88 7.01
CA TYR A 286 -20.85 -16.45 5.61
C TYR A 286 -20.41 -17.55 4.64
N TRP A 287 -19.93 -18.70 5.11
CA TRP A 287 -19.34 -19.72 4.25
C TRP A 287 -20.34 -20.27 3.25
N GLN A 288 -21.55 -20.66 3.68
CA GLN A 288 -22.57 -21.16 2.75
C GLN A 288 -23.01 -20.08 1.77
N ILE A 289 -23.20 -18.84 2.25
CA ILE A 289 -23.55 -17.70 1.41
C ILE A 289 -22.50 -17.50 0.30
N ILE A 290 -21.21 -17.63 0.63
CA ILE A 290 -20.13 -17.58 -0.36
C ILE A 290 -20.22 -18.76 -1.34
N ARG A 291 -20.36 -19.99 -0.85
CA ARG A 291 -20.49 -21.19 -1.71
C ARG A 291 -21.68 -21.10 -2.66
N ASP A 292 -22.76 -20.44 -2.27
CA ASP A 292 -23.96 -20.28 -3.10
C ASP A 292 -23.80 -19.15 -4.12
N ASN A 293 -23.12 -18.06 -3.77
CA ASN A 293 -23.13 -16.81 -4.53
C ASN A 293 -21.79 -16.44 -5.21
N TRP A 294 -20.68 -17.10 -4.87
CA TRP A 294 -19.38 -16.77 -5.46
C TRP A 294 -19.44 -16.98 -6.98
N PRO A 295 -19.10 -15.98 -7.81
CA PRO A 295 -19.19 -16.10 -9.25
C PRO A 295 -18.35 -17.28 -9.76
N ALA A 296 -18.89 -18.01 -10.74
CA ALA A 296 -18.11 -19.01 -11.44
C ALA A 296 -16.92 -18.34 -12.15
N TYR A 297 -15.82 -19.07 -12.24
CA TYR A 297 -14.65 -18.61 -12.99
C TYR A 297 -15.01 -18.30 -14.45
N ASP A 298 -14.56 -17.14 -14.91
CA ASP A 298 -14.63 -16.71 -16.29
C ASP A 298 -13.25 -16.19 -16.71
N LYS A 299 -12.73 -16.72 -17.82
CA LYS A 299 -11.39 -16.41 -18.32
C LYS A 299 -11.15 -14.91 -18.53
N LYS A 300 -12.18 -14.18 -18.99
CA LYS A 300 -12.14 -12.76 -19.32
C LYS A 300 -12.36 -11.91 -18.08
N LEU A 301 -13.36 -12.27 -17.26
CA LEU A 301 -13.82 -11.44 -16.15
C LEU A 301 -13.04 -11.66 -14.86
N THR A 302 -12.67 -12.90 -14.52
CA THR A 302 -12.06 -13.20 -13.22
C THR A 302 -10.64 -12.60 -13.13
N PRO A 303 -10.39 -11.64 -12.21
CA PRO A 303 -9.07 -11.06 -12.04
C PRO A 303 -8.09 -12.08 -11.45
N THR A 304 -6.79 -11.81 -11.57
CA THR A 304 -5.79 -12.55 -10.79
C THR A 304 -5.76 -12.05 -9.34
N ASN A 305 -5.37 -12.93 -8.43
CA ASN A 305 -5.05 -12.57 -7.06
C ASN A 305 -3.55 -12.84 -6.85
N THR A 306 -2.83 -11.92 -6.19
CA THR A 306 -1.39 -11.99 -5.87
C THR A 306 -0.39 -12.14 -7.03
N MET A 307 -0.81 -12.20 -8.30
CA MET A 307 0.09 -12.38 -9.46
C MET A 307 0.80 -11.08 -9.93
N GLY A 308 0.28 -9.91 -9.55
CA GLY A 308 0.88 -8.61 -9.86
C GLY A 308 0.39 -7.96 -11.15
N ALA A 309 0.71 -6.67 -11.32
CA ALA A 309 0.18 -5.83 -12.40
C ALA A 309 0.54 -6.31 -13.81
N VAL A 310 1.74 -6.88 -13.99
CA VAL A 310 2.20 -7.39 -15.30
C VAL A 310 1.37 -8.58 -15.76
N ALA A 311 1.06 -9.52 -14.86
CA ALA A 311 0.22 -10.67 -15.18
C ALA A 311 -1.23 -10.25 -15.49
N GLU A 312 -1.75 -9.26 -14.76
CA GLU A 312 -3.10 -8.73 -14.96
C GLU A 312 -3.24 -7.98 -16.28
N MET A 313 -2.22 -7.20 -16.67
CA MET A 313 -2.14 -6.60 -17.99
C MET A 313 -1.99 -7.68 -19.09
N PHE A 314 -1.08 -8.63 -18.91
CA PHE A 314 -0.75 -9.65 -19.91
C PHE A 314 -1.95 -10.55 -20.26
N ARG A 315 -2.76 -10.96 -19.26
CA ARG A 315 -3.95 -11.79 -19.52
C ARG A 315 -5.04 -11.09 -20.34
N LEU A 316 -5.03 -9.76 -20.36
CA LEU A 316 -5.97 -8.91 -21.11
C LEU A 316 -5.40 -8.47 -22.47
N TRP A 317 -4.12 -8.76 -22.72
CA TRP A 317 -3.45 -8.38 -23.95
C TRP A 317 -4.08 -9.07 -25.17
N GLU A 318 -4.17 -8.34 -26.28
CA GLU A 318 -4.81 -8.85 -27.49
C GLU A 318 -4.08 -10.10 -28.02
N GLY A 319 -4.86 -11.15 -28.29
CA GLY A 319 -4.34 -12.46 -28.73
C GLY A 319 -3.89 -13.39 -27.60
N THR A 320 -3.96 -12.96 -26.33
CA THR A 320 -3.67 -13.84 -25.19
C THR A 320 -4.86 -14.78 -24.93
N VAL A 321 -4.56 -16.05 -24.68
CA VAL A 321 -5.53 -17.07 -24.26
C VAL A 321 -5.26 -17.52 -22.84
N ARG A 322 -6.29 -17.94 -22.11
CA ARG A 322 -6.20 -18.38 -20.72
C ARG A 322 -6.80 -19.78 -20.55
N SER A 323 -6.17 -20.61 -19.72
CA SER A 323 -6.63 -21.97 -19.43
C SER A 323 -7.89 -21.99 -18.54
N ASP A 324 -8.65 -23.09 -18.55
CA ASP A 324 -9.96 -23.21 -17.89
C ASP A 324 -9.92 -23.37 -16.35
N HIS A 325 -8.76 -23.62 -15.74
CA HIS A 325 -8.71 -23.90 -14.31
C HIS A 325 -9.14 -22.69 -13.45
N PRO A 326 -10.15 -22.82 -12.56
CA PRO A 326 -10.73 -21.72 -11.81
C PRO A 326 -9.77 -21.05 -10.80
N ALA A 327 -8.94 -21.84 -10.11
CA ALA A 327 -8.00 -21.33 -9.10
C ALA A 327 -6.53 -21.20 -9.55
N ARG A 328 -6.11 -21.86 -10.64
CA ARG A 328 -4.69 -22.00 -11.07
C ARG A 328 -4.51 -21.75 -12.56
N SER A 329 -5.37 -20.96 -13.18
CA SER A 329 -5.29 -20.67 -14.62
C SER A 329 -3.99 -19.98 -15.04
N VAL A 330 -3.51 -20.33 -16.23
CA VAL A 330 -2.33 -19.74 -16.88
C VAL A 330 -2.77 -19.01 -18.15
N ALA A 331 -2.22 -17.82 -18.38
CA ALA A 331 -2.38 -17.07 -19.62
C ALA A 331 -1.15 -17.30 -20.53
N ALA A 332 -1.36 -17.39 -21.83
CA ALA A 332 -0.30 -17.59 -22.82
C ALA A 332 -0.58 -16.80 -24.10
N TRP A 333 0.50 -16.38 -24.76
CA TRP A 333 0.44 -15.64 -26.02
C TRP A 333 1.48 -16.19 -27.00
N GLY A 334 1.18 -16.13 -28.30
CA GLY A 334 2.07 -16.55 -29.38
C GLY A 334 1.93 -18.01 -29.81
N LYS A 335 2.96 -18.53 -30.48
CA LYS A 335 2.92 -19.78 -31.27
C LYS A 335 2.30 -20.98 -30.56
N ASN A 336 2.64 -21.20 -29.29
CA ASN A 336 2.23 -22.38 -28.53
C ASN A 336 1.10 -22.10 -27.53
N ALA A 337 0.47 -20.92 -27.57
CA ALA A 337 -0.46 -20.49 -26.53
C ALA A 337 -1.65 -21.43 -26.34
N LEU A 338 -2.31 -21.82 -27.44
CA LEU A 338 -3.44 -22.77 -27.39
C LEU A 338 -3.03 -24.15 -26.85
N TYR A 339 -1.85 -24.63 -27.23
CA TYR A 339 -1.32 -25.90 -26.73
C TYR A 339 -1.02 -25.83 -25.23
N LEU A 340 -0.44 -24.72 -24.75
CA LEU A 340 -0.17 -24.51 -23.34
C LEU A 340 -1.45 -24.45 -22.51
N THR A 341 -2.53 -23.83 -23.01
CA THR A 341 -3.73 -23.55 -22.20
C THR A 341 -4.90 -24.51 -22.36
N LYS A 342 -4.92 -25.38 -23.38
CA LYS A 342 -6.04 -26.32 -23.62
C LYS A 342 -6.26 -27.28 -22.44
N ASN A 343 -7.47 -27.76 -22.20
CA ASN A 343 -7.75 -28.90 -21.30
C ASN A 343 -6.96 -28.88 -19.98
N HIS A 344 -7.00 -27.76 -19.25
CA HIS A 344 -6.36 -27.67 -17.94
C HIS A 344 -7.31 -28.28 -16.91
N ASP A 345 -7.02 -29.53 -16.55
CA ASP A 345 -7.84 -30.37 -15.68
C ASP A 345 -7.95 -29.80 -14.26
N LEU A 346 -9.09 -30.03 -13.59
CA LEU A 346 -9.33 -29.53 -12.24
C LEU A 346 -8.48 -30.23 -11.18
N SER A 347 -8.17 -31.52 -11.39
CA SER A 347 -7.38 -32.32 -10.46
C SER A 347 -5.88 -32.24 -10.75
N ASP A 348 -5.48 -32.08 -12.03
CA ASP A 348 -4.09 -31.84 -12.41
C ASP A 348 -3.75 -30.35 -12.56
N ILE A 349 -3.63 -29.68 -11.42
CA ILE A 349 -3.45 -28.22 -11.36
C ILE A 349 -2.07 -27.73 -11.81
N LEU A 350 -1.03 -28.55 -11.63
CA LEU A 350 0.39 -28.17 -11.84
C LEU A 350 1.29 -29.36 -12.27
N GLY A 351 0.72 -30.53 -12.53
CA GLY A 351 1.44 -31.72 -12.97
C GLY A 351 1.62 -31.80 -14.48
N LYS A 352 1.78 -33.02 -15.00
CA LYS A 352 2.25 -33.27 -16.37
C LYS A 352 1.28 -32.76 -17.44
N ALA A 353 -0.04 -32.88 -17.24
CA ALA A 353 -1.03 -32.41 -18.21
C ALA A 353 -1.33 -30.92 -18.08
N SER A 354 -0.87 -30.26 -17.00
CA SER A 354 -1.05 -28.82 -16.77
C SER A 354 -0.23 -27.96 -17.77
N PRO A 355 -0.51 -26.64 -17.87
CA PRO A 355 0.31 -25.71 -18.66
C PRO A 355 1.79 -25.72 -18.28
N VAL A 356 2.12 -25.97 -17.01
CA VAL A 356 3.50 -26.03 -16.50
C VAL A 356 4.20 -27.29 -17.00
N GLY A 357 3.51 -28.44 -17.01
CA GLY A 357 4.00 -29.69 -17.60
C GLY A 357 4.22 -29.61 -19.10
N ARG A 358 3.34 -28.91 -19.83
CA ARG A 358 3.51 -28.68 -21.27
C ARG A 358 4.64 -27.72 -21.61
N LEU A 359 4.90 -26.72 -20.75
CA LEU A 359 6.09 -25.89 -20.89
C LEU A 359 7.36 -26.75 -20.76
N TYR A 360 7.33 -27.75 -19.87
CA TYR A 360 8.43 -28.70 -19.70
C TYR A 360 8.59 -29.54 -20.97
N GLU A 361 7.51 -30.06 -21.56
CA GLU A 361 7.54 -30.78 -22.84
C GLU A 361 8.13 -29.95 -24.00
N LEU A 362 7.95 -28.63 -23.98
CA LEU A 362 8.49 -27.72 -24.99
C LEU A 362 9.94 -27.27 -24.75
N ASP A 363 10.60 -27.77 -23.69
CA ASP A 363 11.92 -27.29 -23.25
C ASP A 363 11.93 -25.77 -23.01
N GLY A 364 10.88 -25.29 -22.35
CA GLY A 364 10.68 -23.87 -22.07
C GLY A 364 11.71 -23.29 -21.09
N LYS A 365 11.68 -21.97 -20.96
CA LYS A 365 12.51 -21.21 -20.01
C LYS A 365 11.63 -20.50 -18.99
N VAL A 366 12.17 -20.33 -17.78
CA VAL A 366 11.57 -19.54 -16.70
C VAL A 366 12.37 -18.26 -16.52
N LEU A 367 11.66 -17.13 -16.49
CA LEU A 367 12.20 -15.80 -16.26
C LEU A 367 11.66 -15.25 -14.94
N LEU A 368 12.53 -15.02 -13.96
CA LEU A 368 12.19 -14.35 -12.71
C LEU A 368 12.67 -12.90 -12.80
N ILE A 369 11.79 -11.93 -12.59
CA ILE A 369 12.09 -10.50 -12.66
C ILE A 369 11.81 -9.88 -11.29
N GLY A 370 12.87 -9.57 -10.53
CA GLY A 370 12.74 -8.93 -9.22
C GLY A 370 12.06 -9.78 -8.13
N VAL A 371 11.98 -11.10 -8.35
CA VAL A 371 11.38 -12.08 -7.42
C VAL A 371 12.31 -13.27 -7.19
N GLY A 372 12.13 -13.94 -6.05
CA GLY A 372 12.85 -15.16 -5.68
C GLY A 372 12.22 -16.44 -6.24
N TYR A 373 12.80 -17.58 -5.87
CA TYR A 373 12.30 -18.90 -6.26
C TYR A 373 10.98 -19.26 -5.57
N ASP A 374 10.64 -18.62 -4.46
CA ASP A 374 9.32 -18.68 -3.81
C ASP A 374 8.16 -18.28 -4.74
N LYS A 375 8.45 -17.60 -5.86
CA LYS A 375 7.48 -17.26 -6.91
C LYS A 375 7.58 -18.13 -8.17
N ASN A 376 8.43 -19.17 -8.16
CA ASN A 376 8.64 -20.02 -9.32
C ASN A 376 7.67 -21.22 -9.34
N THR A 377 6.53 -21.04 -9.99
CA THR A 377 5.47 -22.06 -10.11
C THR A 377 5.95 -23.38 -10.75
N SER A 378 7.05 -23.37 -11.52
CA SER A 378 7.57 -24.60 -12.14
C SER A 378 8.05 -25.62 -11.14
N LEU A 379 8.46 -25.20 -9.94
CA LEU A 379 8.90 -26.11 -8.88
C LEU A 379 7.77 -27.02 -8.38
N HIS A 380 6.51 -26.61 -8.48
CA HIS A 380 5.38 -27.48 -8.16
C HIS A 380 5.24 -28.67 -9.12
N LEU A 381 5.73 -28.57 -10.36
CA LEU A 381 5.78 -29.73 -11.24
C LEU A 381 6.69 -30.82 -10.65
N ALA A 382 7.79 -30.42 -10.01
CA ALA A 382 8.68 -31.36 -9.31
C ALA A 382 7.95 -32.07 -8.16
N ASP A 383 7.12 -31.37 -7.37
CA ASP A 383 6.27 -31.99 -6.33
C ASP A 383 5.42 -33.13 -6.89
N THR A 384 4.83 -32.91 -8.07
CA THR A 384 3.94 -33.90 -8.69
C THR A 384 4.65 -35.19 -9.08
N VAL A 385 5.94 -35.11 -9.45
CA VAL A 385 6.73 -36.25 -9.96
C VAL A 385 7.72 -36.82 -8.95
N ALA A 386 8.04 -36.10 -7.88
CA ALA A 386 8.93 -36.54 -6.80
C ALA A 386 8.23 -37.51 -5.84
N ASN A 387 9.00 -38.40 -5.23
CA ASN A 387 8.55 -39.29 -4.17
C ASN A 387 9.12 -38.87 -2.80
N TYR A 388 8.26 -38.37 -1.90
CA TYR A 388 8.66 -37.89 -0.58
C TYR A 388 7.56 -38.19 0.46
N GLY A 389 7.93 -38.26 1.74
CA GLY A 389 6.97 -38.50 2.81
C GLY A 389 6.01 -37.33 2.99
N GLY A 390 4.79 -37.63 3.43
CA GLY A 390 3.74 -36.63 3.58
C GLY A 390 3.11 -36.14 2.26
N LYS A 391 3.48 -36.70 1.10
CA LYS A 391 2.76 -36.46 -0.16
C LYS A 391 1.34 -37.02 -0.08
N HIS A 392 0.34 -36.16 -0.24
CA HIS A 392 -1.07 -36.54 -0.18
C HIS A 392 -1.91 -35.60 -1.04
N ASN A 393 -3.12 -36.05 -1.38
CA ASN A 393 -4.11 -35.23 -2.04
C ASN A 393 -5.00 -34.51 -1.03
N VAL A 394 -5.60 -33.40 -1.47
CA VAL A 394 -6.61 -32.63 -0.76
C VAL A 394 -7.81 -32.38 -1.66
N THR A 395 -8.98 -32.26 -1.05
CA THR A 395 -10.21 -31.86 -1.74
C THR A 395 -10.31 -30.35 -1.77
N GLU A 396 -10.25 -29.78 -2.96
CA GLU A 396 -10.44 -28.36 -3.21
C GLU A 396 -11.82 -28.10 -3.81
N HIS A 397 -12.25 -26.84 -3.74
CA HIS A 397 -13.55 -26.42 -4.25
C HIS A 397 -13.45 -25.14 -5.08
N SER A 398 -14.23 -25.05 -6.15
CA SER A 398 -14.35 -23.83 -6.95
C SER A 398 -15.72 -23.69 -7.59
N ALA A 399 -16.15 -22.45 -7.78
CA ALA A 399 -17.32 -22.15 -8.61
C ALA A 399 -16.93 -22.21 -10.09
N VAL A 400 -17.62 -23.05 -10.87
CA VAL A 400 -17.38 -23.25 -12.31
C VAL A 400 -18.70 -23.21 -13.08
N MET A 401 -18.62 -23.06 -14.40
CA MET A 401 -19.77 -23.19 -15.30
C MET A 401 -19.76 -24.59 -15.93
N GLU A 402 -20.81 -25.37 -15.70
CA GLU A 402 -21.06 -26.65 -16.36
C GLU A 402 -22.41 -26.55 -17.10
N GLU A 403 -22.42 -26.80 -18.41
CA GLU A 403 -23.63 -26.75 -19.26
C GLU A 403 -24.46 -25.46 -19.10
N GLY A 404 -23.78 -24.31 -18.95
CA GLY A 404 -24.43 -23.01 -18.78
C GLY A 404 -24.97 -22.74 -17.37
N LYS A 405 -24.71 -23.62 -16.39
CA LYS A 405 -25.11 -23.46 -14.98
C LYS A 405 -23.89 -23.31 -14.08
N ARG A 406 -24.01 -22.44 -13.07
CA ARG A 406 -23.00 -22.29 -12.02
C ARG A 406 -23.05 -23.51 -11.08
N VAL A 407 -21.92 -24.16 -10.88
CA VAL A 407 -21.76 -25.31 -9.98
C VAL A 407 -20.63 -25.03 -8.99
N TRP A 408 -20.87 -25.32 -7.70
CA TRP A 408 -19.80 -25.39 -6.70
C TRP A 408 -19.16 -26.78 -6.76
N LYS A 409 -18.04 -26.89 -7.47
CA LYS A 409 -17.42 -28.18 -7.79
C LYS A 409 -16.35 -28.52 -6.77
N ALA A 410 -16.43 -29.72 -6.20
CA ALA A 410 -15.35 -30.35 -5.45
C ALA A 410 -14.46 -31.16 -6.41
N TYR A 411 -13.15 -31.11 -6.20
CA TYR A 411 -12.18 -31.90 -6.95
C TYR A 411 -10.97 -32.22 -6.07
N GLU A 412 -10.39 -33.39 -6.28
CA GLU A 412 -9.20 -33.84 -5.55
C GLU A 412 -7.95 -33.43 -6.33
N THR A 413 -6.98 -32.82 -5.65
CA THR A 413 -5.70 -32.40 -6.24
C THR A 413 -4.56 -32.69 -5.28
N LEU A 414 -3.33 -32.78 -5.80
CA LEU A 414 -2.14 -32.87 -4.96
C LEU A 414 -2.04 -31.64 -4.04
N TYR A 415 -1.75 -31.87 -2.75
CA TYR A 415 -1.35 -30.80 -1.84
C TYR A 415 0.05 -30.31 -2.21
N VAL A 416 0.16 -29.01 -2.50
CA VAL A 416 1.41 -28.37 -2.92
C VAL A 416 1.88 -27.36 -1.86
N ASN A 417 3.17 -27.43 -1.50
CA ASN A 417 3.83 -26.51 -0.57
C ASN A 417 5.10 -25.94 -1.23
N GLY A 418 5.34 -24.64 -1.06
CA GLY A 418 6.48 -23.91 -1.63
C GLY A 418 7.40 -23.28 -0.59
N GLU A 419 7.32 -23.65 0.69
CA GLU A 419 8.12 -23.07 1.78
C GLU A 419 9.64 -23.21 1.56
N ASP A 420 10.08 -24.28 0.92
CA ASP A 420 11.49 -24.61 0.66
C ASP A 420 11.97 -24.22 -0.75
N PHE A 421 11.15 -23.52 -1.54
CA PHE A 421 11.50 -23.17 -2.93
C PHE A 421 12.75 -22.30 -3.05
N ASN A 422 12.98 -21.42 -2.07
CA ASN A 422 14.22 -20.64 -2.02
C ASN A 422 15.45 -21.53 -1.76
N GLU A 423 15.34 -22.52 -0.89
CA GLU A 423 16.44 -23.46 -0.60
C GLU A 423 16.77 -24.31 -1.83
N ILE A 424 15.74 -24.80 -2.54
CA ILE A 424 15.88 -25.50 -3.82
C ILE A 424 16.58 -24.60 -4.85
N GLY A 425 16.15 -23.34 -4.96
CA GLY A 425 16.74 -22.37 -5.89
C GLY A 425 18.20 -22.06 -5.59
N GLU A 426 18.55 -21.87 -4.32
CA GLU A 426 19.93 -21.65 -3.88
C GLU A 426 20.82 -22.87 -4.09
N ALA A 427 20.28 -24.08 -3.91
CA ALA A 427 20.99 -25.31 -4.25
C ALA A 427 21.21 -25.44 -5.77
N PHE A 428 20.19 -25.12 -6.56
CA PHE A 428 20.27 -25.14 -8.02
C PHE A 428 21.35 -24.19 -8.55
N GLU A 429 21.41 -22.95 -8.04
CA GLU A 429 22.40 -21.96 -8.45
C GLU A 429 23.84 -22.29 -8.01
N ARG A 430 24.03 -23.16 -7.01
CA ARG A 430 25.37 -23.67 -6.66
C ARG A 430 25.90 -24.70 -7.65
N GLU A 431 25.01 -25.43 -8.32
CA GLU A 431 25.37 -26.53 -9.21
C GLU A 431 25.20 -26.23 -10.70
N ARG A 432 24.43 -25.19 -11.04
CA ARG A 432 24.10 -24.83 -12.42
C ARG A 432 24.33 -23.34 -12.63
N ASP A 433 24.86 -23.01 -13.80
CA ASP A 433 25.07 -21.62 -14.21
C ASP A 433 23.74 -20.99 -14.63
N VAL A 434 23.11 -20.25 -13.72
CA VAL A 434 21.90 -19.47 -13.98
C VAL A 434 22.29 -18.06 -14.41
N LYS A 435 21.85 -17.66 -15.61
CA LYS A 435 22.13 -16.31 -16.12
C LYS A 435 21.40 -15.26 -15.31
N LYS A 436 22.15 -14.31 -14.74
CA LYS A 436 21.65 -13.18 -13.96
C LYS A 436 21.98 -11.85 -14.63
N VAL A 437 21.01 -10.94 -14.71
CA VAL A 437 21.18 -9.60 -15.29
C VAL A 437 20.44 -8.58 -14.42
N LYS A 438 20.94 -7.35 -14.31
CA LYS A 438 20.21 -6.26 -13.66
C LYS A 438 19.31 -5.51 -14.65
N LEU A 439 18.08 -5.22 -14.23
CA LEU A 439 17.17 -4.31 -14.93
C LEU A 439 16.66 -3.26 -13.93
N GLY A 440 17.16 -2.03 -14.05
CA GLY A 440 16.95 -1.00 -13.03
C GLY A 440 17.48 -1.47 -11.67
N ASN A 441 16.64 -1.42 -10.64
CA ASN A 441 16.98 -1.82 -9.27
C ASN A 441 16.75 -3.33 -8.99
N CYS A 442 16.30 -4.11 -9.98
CA CYS A 442 15.97 -5.52 -9.78
C CYS A 442 16.93 -6.46 -10.51
N GLU A 443 17.03 -7.68 -10.01
CA GLU A 443 17.76 -8.78 -10.64
C GLU A 443 16.81 -9.67 -11.43
N ILE A 444 17.26 -10.08 -12.61
CA ILE A 444 16.57 -10.99 -13.52
C ILE A 444 17.33 -12.31 -13.54
N ARG A 445 16.62 -13.43 -13.43
CA ARG A 445 17.17 -14.79 -13.59
C ARG A 445 16.47 -15.48 -14.77
N LEU A 446 17.25 -16.06 -15.67
CA LEU A 446 16.74 -16.90 -16.75
C LEU A 446 17.33 -18.30 -16.64
N MET A 447 16.46 -19.31 -16.64
CA MET A 447 16.85 -20.72 -16.55
C MET A 447 15.98 -21.60 -17.46
N ARG A 448 16.49 -22.77 -17.85
CA ARG A 448 15.68 -23.79 -18.53
C ARG A 448 14.80 -24.48 -17.51
N GLN A 449 13.52 -24.60 -17.82
CA GLN A 449 12.55 -25.18 -16.89
C GLN A 449 12.85 -26.66 -16.60
N ARG A 450 13.23 -27.42 -17.63
CA ARG A 450 13.57 -28.85 -17.48
C ARG A 450 14.68 -29.07 -16.47
N ASP A 451 15.79 -28.37 -16.67
CA ASP A 451 16.97 -28.48 -15.81
C ASP A 451 16.62 -28.14 -14.34
N LEU A 452 15.78 -27.12 -14.11
CA LEU A 452 15.30 -26.75 -12.79
C LEU A 452 14.40 -27.82 -12.16
N VAL A 453 13.42 -28.32 -12.90
CA VAL A 453 12.44 -29.30 -12.40
C VAL A 453 13.12 -30.64 -12.10
N ASP A 454 14.03 -31.09 -12.97
CA ASP A 454 14.76 -32.34 -12.80
C ASP A 454 15.70 -32.27 -11.58
N PHE A 455 16.33 -31.12 -11.36
CA PHE A 455 17.12 -30.86 -10.16
C PHE A 455 16.24 -30.85 -8.90
N ALA A 456 15.16 -30.06 -8.93
CA ALA A 456 14.24 -29.90 -7.81
C ALA A 456 13.62 -31.24 -7.39
N LYS A 457 13.28 -32.11 -8.35
CA LYS A 457 12.77 -33.45 -8.07
C LYS A 457 13.75 -34.23 -7.17
N LYS A 458 15.03 -34.32 -7.56
CA LYS A 458 16.05 -35.04 -6.79
C LYS A 458 16.23 -34.43 -5.42
N TRP A 459 16.31 -33.11 -5.35
CA TRP A 459 16.44 -32.39 -4.09
C TRP A 459 15.27 -32.68 -3.15
N ILE A 460 14.03 -32.67 -3.66
CA ILE A 460 12.83 -32.99 -2.88
C ILE A 460 12.88 -34.42 -2.34
N GLU A 461 13.23 -35.41 -3.18
CA GLU A 461 13.34 -36.82 -2.79
C GLU A 461 14.40 -37.06 -1.69
N GLU A 462 15.44 -36.22 -1.63
CA GLU A 462 16.51 -36.31 -0.64
C GLU A 462 16.21 -35.56 0.68
N ASN A 463 15.47 -34.45 0.60
CA ASN A 463 15.34 -33.51 1.72
C ASN A 463 13.95 -33.48 2.37
N ARG A 464 12.88 -33.76 1.62
CA ARG A 464 11.53 -33.85 2.18
C ARG A 464 11.30 -35.26 2.74
N ARG A 465 11.10 -35.34 4.05
CA ARG A 465 10.93 -36.60 4.79
C ARG A 465 9.50 -36.97 5.05
#